data_AF-A0A7S3TRU1-F1
#
_entry.id   AF-A0A7S3TRU1-F1
#
_cell.length_a   1.000
_cell.length_b   1.000
_cell.length_c   1.000
_cell.angle_alpha   90.00
_cell.angle_beta   90.00
_cell.angle_gamma   90.00
#
_symmetry.space_group_name_H-M   'P 1'
#
loop_
_entity.id
_entity.type
_entity.pdbx_description
1 polymer ?
#
loop_
_entity_poly.entity_id
_entity_poly.type
_entity_poly.pdbx_seq_one_letter_code
_entity_poly.pdbx_strand_id
1 'polypeptide(L)'
;PSQRSLPSVCCTMEGTQAVLPSPRLRVTVAGHVREGGVTFYLICDASGTTRARRTLQHFRLLHQHLRAPLGLSHSFPIHKRLIHFPSRTRTKAIALDHYIRTVMARAKEQRFIPAELLEFIGAAQPAQADQAKALGQRAAIVHQLQDTQA
;
A
#
# COMPACT_ATOMS: atom_id res chain seq x y z
N PRO A 1 58.89 0.79 15.10
CA PRO A 1 57.73 1.21 15.92
C PRO A 1 56.51 1.54 15.04
N SER A 2 55.32 1.45 15.64
CA SER A 2 53.96 1.69 15.09
C SER A 2 53.34 0.48 14.39
N GLN A 3 52.79 -0.48 15.14
CA GLN A 3 51.40 -0.57 15.66
C GLN A 3 50.39 -0.92 14.55
N ARG A 4 49.98 -2.18 14.44
CA ARG A 4 48.83 -2.86 15.12
C ARG A 4 47.46 -2.46 14.56
N SER A 5 46.86 -3.46 13.90
CA SER A 5 45.47 -3.92 14.02
C SER A 5 44.34 -2.97 13.62
N LEU A 6 43.42 -3.46 12.78
CA LEU A 6 42.15 -4.03 13.24
C LEU A 6 41.45 -4.79 12.09
N PRO A 7 40.72 -5.89 12.40
CA PRO A 7 40.10 -6.77 11.42
C PRO A 7 38.83 -6.14 10.81
N SER A 8 38.65 -6.37 9.52
CA SER A 8 37.42 -6.04 8.80
C SER A 8 36.24 -6.82 9.39
N VAL A 9 35.39 -6.10 10.09
CA VAL A 9 34.09 -6.58 10.60
C VAL A 9 33.24 -6.99 9.40
N CYS A 10 32.87 -8.27 9.33
CA CYS A 10 31.88 -8.78 8.40
C CYS A 10 30.54 -8.07 8.63
N CYS A 11 29.99 -7.44 7.60
CA CYS A 11 28.60 -7.00 7.59
C CYS A 11 27.68 -8.22 7.63
N THR A 12 27.03 -8.47 8.76
CA THR A 12 25.88 -9.37 8.81
C THR A 12 24.68 -8.68 8.17
N MET A 13 24.39 -9.03 6.92
CA MET A 13 23.09 -8.73 6.31
C MET A 13 22.07 -9.77 6.78
N GLU A 14 21.51 -9.58 7.98
CA GLU A 14 20.18 -10.09 8.27
C GLU A 14 19.18 -9.17 7.59
N GLY A 15 19.02 -9.37 6.27
CA GLY A 15 17.83 -8.93 5.58
C GLY A 15 16.67 -9.75 6.12
N THR A 16 15.90 -9.17 7.05
CA THR A 16 14.61 -9.71 7.48
C THR A 16 13.72 -9.80 6.25
N GLN A 17 13.77 -10.94 5.55
CA GLN A 17 12.81 -11.25 4.50
C GLN A 17 11.46 -11.35 5.20
N ALA A 18 10.61 -10.34 4.99
CA ALA A 18 9.21 -10.42 5.31
C ALA A 18 8.66 -11.69 4.66
N VAL A 19 8.36 -12.70 5.48
CA VAL A 19 7.75 -13.95 5.05
C VAL A 19 6.44 -13.59 4.36
N LEU A 20 6.38 -13.90 3.06
CA LEU A 20 5.21 -13.66 2.21
C LEU A 20 3.94 -14.12 2.93
N PRO A 21 2.94 -13.24 3.15
CA PRO A 21 1.69 -13.65 3.76
C PRO A 21 0.98 -14.62 2.81
N SER A 22 1.01 -15.90 3.19
CA SER A 22 0.26 -17.05 2.68
C SER A 22 0.18 -17.22 1.14
N PRO A 23 0.46 -18.41 0.57
CA PRO A 23 0.39 -18.68 -0.88
C PRO A 23 -1.01 -18.52 -1.54
N ARG A 24 -1.99 -17.98 -0.80
CA ARG A 24 -3.40 -17.84 -1.19
C ARG A 24 -3.94 -16.42 -1.06
N LEU A 25 -3.10 -15.38 -1.09
CA LEU A 25 -3.57 -14.00 -1.13
C LEU A 25 -4.32 -13.72 -2.44
N ARG A 26 -5.61 -14.03 -2.45
CA ARG A 26 -6.56 -13.74 -3.52
C ARG A 26 -7.43 -12.59 -3.06
N VAL A 27 -7.49 -11.56 -3.89
CA VAL A 27 -8.28 -10.35 -3.63
C VAL A 27 -9.20 -10.07 -4.80
N THR A 28 -10.37 -9.51 -4.49
CA THR A 28 -11.40 -9.16 -5.47
C THR A 28 -12.02 -7.81 -5.14
N VAL A 29 -12.62 -7.15 -6.12
CA VAL A 29 -13.48 -5.99 -5.92
C VAL A 29 -14.93 -6.45 -5.93
N ALA A 30 -15.49 -6.73 -4.76
CA ALA A 30 -16.80 -7.38 -4.63
C ALA A 30 -17.98 -6.41 -4.87
N GLY A 31 -17.76 -5.11 -4.70
CA GLY A 31 -18.82 -4.12 -4.81
C GLY A 31 -18.36 -2.71 -4.51
N HIS A 32 -19.34 -1.83 -4.28
CA HIS A 32 -19.10 -0.45 -3.90
C HIS A 32 -20.15 0.05 -2.91
N VAL A 33 -19.77 1.04 -2.11
CA VAL A 33 -20.64 1.79 -1.19
C VAL A 33 -20.44 3.28 -1.45
N ARG A 34 -21.51 4.06 -1.30
CA ARG A 34 -21.46 5.53 -1.40
C ARG A 34 -21.66 6.15 -0.02
N GLU A 35 -20.70 6.96 0.40
CA GLU A 35 -20.72 7.68 1.67
C GLU A 35 -20.27 9.13 1.41
N GLY A 36 -21.05 10.11 1.87
CA GLY A 36 -20.70 11.53 1.70
C GLY A 36 -20.45 11.96 0.24
N GLY A 37 -21.15 11.35 -0.73
CA GLY A 37 -20.94 11.60 -2.16
C GLY A 37 -19.74 10.88 -2.78
N VAL A 38 -18.88 10.25 -1.99
CA VAL A 38 -17.71 9.49 -2.43
C VAL A 38 -18.07 8.03 -2.68
N THR A 39 -17.56 7.44 -3.76
CA THR A 39 -17.73 6.00 -4.06
C THR A 39 -16.49 5.23 -3.61
N PHE A 40 -16.69 4.31 -2.67
CA PHE A 40 -15.68 3.38 -2.20
C PHE A 40 -15.95 2.00 -2.80
N TYR A 41 -14.91 1.38 -3.34
CA TYR A 41 -14.90 0.00 -3.80
C TYR A 41 -14.35 -0.89 -2.69
N LEU A 42 -15.01 -2.02 -2.48
CA LEU A 42 -14.70 -2.95 -1.39
C LEU A 42 -13.69 -3.98 -1.89
N ILE A 43 -12.49 -3.98 -1.30
CA ILE A 43 -11.47 -5.00 -1.54
C ILE A 43 -11.74 -6.14 -0.58
N CYS A 44 -12.10 -7.29 -1.12
CA CYS A 44 -12.39 -8.50 -0.35
C CYS A 44 -11.31 -9.56 -0.56
N ASP A 45 -11.04 -10.34 0.48
CA ASP A 45 -10.23 -11.54 0.36
C ASP A 45 -11.05 -12.73 -0.20
N ALA A 46 -10.42 -13.91 -0.26
CA ALA A 46 -11.06 -15.14 -0.76
C ALA A 46 -12.29 -15.59 0.05
N SER A 47 -12.43 -15.16 1.31
CA SER A 47 -13.58 -15.48 2.16
C SER A 47 -14.76 -14.54 1.93
N GLY A 48 -14.58 -13.50 1.11
CA GLY A 48 -15.57 -12.42 0.92
C GLY A 48 -15.48 -11.33 1.99
N THR A 49 -14.62 -11.48 2.99
CA THR A 49 -14.40 -10.48 4.04
C THR A 49 -13.75 -9.23 3.44
N THR A 50 -14.35 -8.06 3.68
CA THR A 50 -13.79 -6.78 3.24
C THR A 50 -12.53 -6.47 4.06
N ARG A 51 -11.39 -6.35 3.38
CA ARG A 51 -10.09 -6.00 3.97
C ARG A 51 -9.81 -4.51 3.91
N ALA A 52 -10.25 -3.85 2.84
CA ALA A 52 -9.99 -2.44 2.63
C ALA A 52 -11.09 -1.77 1.80
N ARG A 53 -11.23 -0.45 1.98
CA ARG A 53 -12.11 0.41 1.18
C ARG A 53 -11.23 1.35 0.36
N ARG A 54 -11.46 1.41 -0.95
CA ARG A 54 -10.59 2.18 -1.88
C ARG A 54 -11.42 3.00 -2.85
N THR A 55 -11.02 4.25 -3.10
CA THR A 55 -11.64 5.10 -4.11
C THR A 55 -10.99 4.87 -5.46
N LEU A 56 -11.61 5.35 -6.54
CA LEU A 56 -10.99 5.32 -7.89
C LEU A 56 -9.63 6.04 -7.91
N GLN A 57 -9.47 7.09 -7.11
CA GLN A 57 -8.20 7.80 -6.98
C GLN A 57 -7.12 6.93 -6.37
N HIS A 58 -7.44 6.13 -5.34
CA HIS A 58 -6.48 5.18 -4.76
C HIS A 58 -5.98 4.17 -5.79
N PHE A 59 -6.85 3.65 -6.67
CA PHE A 59 -6.44 2.75 -7.75
C PHE A 59 -5.49 3.41 -8.76
N ARG A 60 -5.69 4.70 -9.07
CA ARG A 60 -4.80 5.44 -9.97
C ARG A 60 -3.43 5.68 -9.35
N LEU A 61 -3.38 6.03 -8.07
CA LEU A 61 -2.12 6.19 -7.34
C LEU A 61 -1.37 4.86 -7.29
N LEU A 62 -2.05 3.77 -6.92
CA LEU A 62 -1.47 2.43 -6.96
C LEU A 62 -0.88 2.12 -8.35
N HIS A 63 -1.64 2.39 -9.41
CA HIS A 63 -1.16 2.16 -10.77
C HIS A 63 0.10 2.96 -11.11
N GLN A 64 0.17 4.23 -10.69
CA GLN A 64 1.33 5.08 -10.91
C GLN A 64 2.58 4.51 -10.23
N HIS A 65 2.45 3.99 -9.01
CA HIS A 65 3.56 3.35 -8.29
C HIS A 65 3.96 2.01 -8.88
N LEU A 66 2.98 1.20 -9.30
CA LEU A 66 3.22 -0.17 -9.71
C LEU A 66 3.54 -0.37 -11.19
N ARG A 67 3.29 0.63 -12.05
CA ARG A 67 3.47 0.47 -13.51
C ARG A 67 4.89 0.11 -13.93
N ALA A 68 5.89 0.74 -13.32
CA ALA A 68 7.30 0.48 -13.60
C ALA A 68 7.77 -0.86 -13.01
N PRO A 69 7.61 -1.13 -11.69
CA PRO A 69 8.10 -2.38 -11.11
C PRO A 69 7.38 -3.63 -11.66
N LEU A 70 6.08 -3.55 -11.94
CA LEU A 70 5.30 -4.70 -12.42
C LEU A 70 5.14 -4.75 -13.96
N GLY A 71 5.78 -3.84 -14.71
CA GLY A 71 5.67 -3.78 -16.17
C GLY A 71 4.22 -3.62 -16.68
N LEU A 72 3.42 -2.79 -16.00
CA LEU A 72 2.04 -2.52 -16.42
C LEU A 72 2.00 -1.49 -17.55
N SER A 73 0.87 -1.42 -18.26
CA SER A 73 0.63 -0.36 -19.26
C SER A 73 0.84 1.04 -18.67
N HIS A 74 1.32 1.99 -19.49
CA HIS A 74 1.42 3.39 -19.08
C HIS A 74 0.07 4.03 -18.75
N SER A 75 -1.02 3.51 -19.32
CA SER A 75 -2.35 4.04 -19.12
C SER A 75 -3.16 3.19 -18.15
N PHE A 76 -3.86 3.85 -17.23
CA PHE A 76 -4.77 3.19 -16.31
C PHE A 76 -5.98 2.61 -17.08
N PRO A 77 -6.34 1.32 -16.90
CA PRO A 77 -7.27 0.59 -17.77
C PRO A 77 -8.76 0.96 -17.58
N ILE A 78 -9.06 2.14 -17.05
CA ILE A 78 -10.43 2.67 -16.99
C ILE A 78 -10.49 3.92 -17.85
N HIS A 79 -11.13 3.77 -19.01
CA HIS A 79 -11.33 4.86 -19.96
C HIS A 79 -12.02 6.07 -19.34
N LYS A 80 -11.57 7.27 -19.73
CA LYS A 80 -12.11 8.54 -19.23
C LYS A 80 -13.64 8.62 -19.35
N ARG A 81 -14.19 8.04 -20.44
CA ARG A 81 -15.64 7.99 -20.69
C ARG A 81 -16.41 7.22 -19.63
N LEU A 82 -15.83 6.21 -18.97
CA LEU A 82 -16.52 5.48 -17.91
C LEU A 82 -16.63 6.31 -16.63
N ILE A 83 -15.75 7.29 -16.39
CA ILE A 83 -15.69 8.08 -15.15
C ILE A 83 -16.99 8.89 -14.96
N HIS A 84 -17.49 9.51 -16.02
CA HIS A 84 -18.58 10.50 -15.95
C HIS A 84 -19.99 9.91 -15.82
N PHE A 85 -20.18 8.60 -16.02
CA PHE A 85 -21.51 7.99 -15.94
C PHE A 85 -21.71 7.23 -14.62
N PRO A 86 -22.49 7.78 -13.66
CA PRO A 86 -22.79 7.11 -12.39
C PRO A 86 -23.61 5.82 -12.57
N SER A 87 -24.36 5.68 -13.66
CA SER A 87 -25.08 4.45 -14.02
C SER A 87 -24.16 3.27 -14.41
N ARG A 88 -22.84 3.49 -14.53
CA ARG A 88 -21.85 2.45 -14.89
C ARG A 88 -20.97 2.00 -13.72
N THR A 89 -21.38 2.23 -12.47
CA THR A 89 -20.60 1.80 -11.28
C THR A 89 -20.35 0.30 -11.26
N ARG A 90 -21.30 -0.53 -11.71
CA ARG A 90 -21.11 -1.98 -11.84
C ARG A 90 -20.01 -2.32 -12.87
N THR A 91 -20.02 -1.66 -14.04
CA THR A 91 -18.96 -1.81 -15.05
C THR A 91 -17.60 -1.35 -14.53
N LYS A 92 -17.56 -0.26 -13.73
CA LYS A 92 -16.32 0.21 -13.09
C LYS A 92 -15.79 -0.82 -12.09
N ALA A 93 -16.65 -1.39 -11.24
CA ALA A 93 -16.26 -2.41 -10.26
C ALA A 93 -15.66 -3.64 -10.96
N ILE A 94 -16.27 -4.11 -12.06
CA ILE A 94 -15.74 -5.22 -12.86
C ILE A 94 -14.36 -4.88 -13.45
N ALA A 95 -14.19 -3.68 -14.00
CA ALA A 95 -12.90 -3.25 -14.54
C ALA A 95 -11.82 -3.14 -13.45
N LEU A 96 -12.17 -2.65 -12.27
CA LEU A 96 -11.27 -2.58 -11.11
C LEU A 96 -10.93 -3.97 -10.56
N ASP A 97 -11.88 -4.90 -10.54
CA ASP A 97 -11.64 -6.30 -10.19
C ASP A 97 -10.64 -6.96 -11.14
N HIS A 98 -10.87 -6.82 -12.45
CA HIS A 98 -9.95 -7.32 -13.46
C HIS A 98 -8.55 -6.70 -13.32
N TYR A 99 -8.49 -5.39 -13.08
CA TYR A 99 -7.23 -4.69 -12.86
C TYR A 99 -6.45 -5.23 -11.66
N ILE A 100 -7.08 -5.34 -10.48
CA ILE A 100 -6.38 -5.79 -9.26
C ILE A 100 -5.91 -7.24 -9.40
N ARG A 101 -6.71 -8.11 -10.04
CA ARG A 101 -6.30 -9.49 -10.34
C ARG A 101 -5.09 -9.54 -11.27
N THR A 102 -5.03 -8.66 -12.27
CA THR A 102 -3.87 -8.56 -13.17
C THR A 102 -2.62 -8.13 -12.42
N VAL A 103 -2.73 -7.10 -11.57
CA VAL A 103 -1.62 -6.62 -10.73
C VAL A 103 -1.10 -7.73 -9.81
N MET A 104 -2.00 -8.46 -9.15
CA MET A 104 -1.65 -9.60 -8.29
C MET A 104 -0.99 -10.73 -9.07
N ALA A 105 -1.47 -11.03 -10.27
CA ALA A 105 -0.87 -12.04 -11.14
C ALA A 105 0.56 -11.67 -11.54
N ARG A 106 0.79 -10.40 -11.92
CA ARG A 106 2.13 -9.87 -12.24
C ARG A 106 3.07 -9.91 -11.05
N ALA A 107 2.61 -9.47 -9.88
CA ALA A 107 3.39 -9.56 -8.64
C ALA A 107 3.77 -11.01 -8.32
N LYS A 108 2.84 -11.97 -8.49
CA LYS A 108 3.11 -13.40 -8.29
C LYS A 108 4.12 -13.95 -9.31
N GLU A 109 3.98 -13.58 -10.58
CA GLU A 109 4.89 -13.98 -11.67
C GLU A 109 6.33 -13.55 -11.37
N GLN A 110 6.51 -12.31 -10.90
CA GLN A 110 7.81 -11.77 -10.53
C GLN A 110 8.33 -12.24 -9.16
N ARG A 111 7.53 -13.06 -8.43
CA ARG A 111 7.82 -13.49 -7.04
C ARG A 111 8.11 -12.31 -6.10
N PHE A 112 7.52 -11.15 -6.38
CA PHE A 112 7.72 -9.90 -5.67
C PHE A 112 6.38 -9.21 -5.49
N ILE A 113 5.99 -8.97 -4.23
CA ILE A 113 4.77 -8.23 -3.89
C ILE A 113 5.19 -6.86 -3.35
N PRO A 114 4.96 -5.77 -4.09
CA PRO A 114 5.27 -4.41 -3.63
C PRO A 114 4.55 -4.07 -2.32
N ALA A 115 5.19 -3.30 -1.44
CA ALA A 115 4.61 -2.89 -0.16
C ALA A 115 3.32 -2.08 -0.34
N GLU A 116 3.28 -1.24 -1.37
CA GLU A 116 2.11 -0.43 -1.74
C GLU A 116 0.92 -1.32 -2.11
N LEU A 117 1.16 -2.48 -2.72
CA LEU A 117 0.12 -3.45 -3.04
C LEU A 117 -0.42 -4.12 -1.77
N LEU A 118 0.45 -4.49 -0.83
CA LEU A 118 0.07 -5.07 0.46
C LEU A 118 -0.73 -4.08 1.31
N GLU A 119 -0.32 -2.81 1.36
CA GLU A 119 -1.07 -1.74 2.03
C GLU A 119 -2.41 -1.49 1.34
N PHE A 120 -2.41 -1.46 0.00
CA PHE A 120 -3.63 -1.22 -0.76
C PHE A 120 -4.71 -2.27 -0.50
N ILE A 121 -4.34 -3.55 -0.40
CA ILE A 121 -5.28 -4.64 -0.13
C ILE A 121 -5.58 -4.85 1.36
N GLY A 122 -4.95 -4.08 2.26
CA GLY A 122 -5.10 -4.23 3.71
C GLY A 122 -4.42 -5.49 4.26
N ALA A 123 -3.39 -6.00 3.59
CA ALA A 123 -2.56 -7.12 4.05
C ALA A 123 -1.32 -6.65 4.84
N ALA A 124 -0.89 -5.41 4.66
CA ALA A 124 0.01 -4.75 5.60
C ALA A 124 -0.82 -4.10 6.72
N GLN A 125 -0.44 -4.30 7.98
CA GLN A 125 -0.93 -3.41 9.04
C GLN A 125 -0.53 -1.98 8.65
N PRO A 126 -1.44 -1.00 8.77
CA PRO A 126 -1.03 0.37 8.53
C PRO A 126 0.15 0.67 9.47
N ALA A 127 1.27 1.12 8.91
CA ALA A 127 2.35 1.72 9.70
C ALA A 127 1.88 3.01 10.44
N GLN A 128 0.59 3.36 10.35
CA GLN A 128 -0.08 4.49 10.98
C GLN A 128 -0.65 4.16 12.38
N ALA A 129 0.11 3.43 13.18
CA ALA A 129 -0.09 3.36 14.64
C ALA A 129 1.09 3.94 15.44
N ASP A 130 2.24 4.22 14.82
CA ASP A 130 3.44 4.76 15.51
C ASP A 130 3.79 6.21 15.14
N GLN A 131 3.27 6.74 14.03
CA GLN A 131 3.59 8.11 13.61
C GLN A 131 2.88 9.20 14.44
N ALA A 132 1.79 8.85 15.12
CA ALA A 132 1.08 9.76 16.05
C ALA A 132 1.81 9.90 17.40
N LYS A 133 2.68 8.96 17.78
CA LYS A 133 3.45 9.02 19.04
C LYS A 133 4.75 9.81 18.89
N ALA A 134 5.40 9.74 17.73
CA ALA A 134 6.68 10.42 17.49
C ALA A 134 6.56 11.94 17.25
N LEU A 135 5.40 12.43 16.79
CA LEU A 135 5.16 13.87 16.59
C LEU A 135 4.71 14.57 17.88
N GLY A 136 3.99 13.87 18.78
CA GLY A 136 3.64 14.39 20.10
C GLY A 136 4.82 14.54 21.07
N GLN A 137 5.85 13.71 20.93
CA GLN A 137 7.05 13.79 21.79
C GLN A 137 8.02 14.90 21.39
N ARG A 138 8.06 15.30 20.11
CA ARG A 138 8.89 16.44 19.66
C ARG A 138 8.32 17.78 20.10
N ALA A 139 7.01 17.91 20.27
CA ALA A 139 6.39 19.12 20.81
C ALA A 139 6.61 19.28 22.32
N ALA A 140 6.85 18.19 23.07
CA ALA A 140 7.08 18.24 24.51
C ALA A 140 8.52 18.67 24.90
N ILE A 141 9.51 18.51 24.02
CA ILE A 141 10.93 18.82 24.32
C ILE A 141 11.23 20.33 24.15
N VAL A 142 10.45 21.05 23.34
CA VAL A 142 10.64 22.49 23.14
C VAL A 142 10.18 23.33 24.34
N HIS A 143 9.28 22.80 25.17
CA HIS A 143 8.72 23.53 26.32
C HIS A 143 9.48 23.37 27.65
N GLN A 144 10.61 22.64 27.70
CA GLN A 144 11.41 22.52 28.94
C GLN A 144 12.66 23.40 29.03
N LEU A 145 12.97 24.19 27.99
CA LEU A 145 14.15 25.06 28.01
C LEU A 145 13.85 26.54 28.34
N GLN A 146 12.60 26.88 28.71
CA GLN A 146 12.22 28.26 29.04
C GLN A 146 12.14 28.60 30.55
N ASP A 147 12.26 27.63 31.46
CA ASP A 147 12.21 27.86 32.92
C ASP A 147 13.58 27.70 33.61
N THR A 148 14.68 27.97 32.90
CA THR A 148 16.04 27.98 33.50
C THR A 148 16.76 29.31 33.27
N GLN A 149 16.04 30.42 33.43
CA GLN A 149 16.61 31.73 33.75
C GLN A 149 15.63 32.55 34.60
N ALA A 150 15.65 32.30 35.90
CA ALA A 150 15.32 33.24 36.97
C ALA A 150 15.98 32.73 38.26
#